data_AF-A0AAJ4GEQ9-F1
#
_entry.id   AF-A0AAJ4GEQ9-F1
#
_cell.length_a   1.000
_cell.length_b   1.000
_cell.length_c   1.000
_cell.angle_alpha   90.00
_cell.angle_beta   90.00
_cell.angle_gamma   90.00
#
_symmetry.space_group_name_H-M   'P 1'
#
loop_
_entity.id
_entity.type
_entity.pdbx_description
1 polymer ?
#
loop_
_entity_poly.entity_id
_entity_poly.type
_entity_poly.pdbx_seq_one_letter_code
_entity_poly.pdbx_strand_id
1 'polypeptide(L)'
;MTDFLTTELLDAIEAKFSAEKENRQLSWLERSRYKLEVMKFRDALRRSEQQVQAEHLKRRREHEQKFISIRKIMMCQRNQTWEEITQDFRRQYASIPPDDEEAKAEFKLMLYNKYYFSPTLIGNIVNQSPKTIWLWLEEWAFENEQLKR
;
A
#
# COMPACT_ATOMS: atom_id res chain seq x y z
N MET A 1 9.84 3.67 -13.60
CA MET A 1 9.39 4.96 -13.05
C MET A 1 9.36 5.96 -14.18
N THR A 2 8.26 6.68 -14.37
CA THR A 2 8.21 7.78 -15.33
C THR A 2 9.02 8.93 -14.75
N ASP A 3 10.00 9.43 -15.50
CA ASP A 3 10.73 10.63 -15.09
C ASP A 3 9.82 11.84 -15.30
N PHE A 4 9.46 12.49 -14.19
CA PHE A 4 8.59 13.66 -14.23
C PHE A 4 9.37 14.96 -14.44
N LEU A 5 10.70 14.95 -14.27
CA LEU A 5 11.55 16.12 -14.39
C LEU A 5 12.25 16.11 -15.75
N THR A 6 11.47 16.25 -16.81
CA THR A 6 12.04 16.32 -18.16
C THR A 6 12.92 17.56 -18.31
N THR A 7 13.96 17.45 -19.13
CA THR A 7 14.87 18.56 -19.44
C THR A 7 14.09 19.80 -19.89
N GLU A 8 13.05 19.63 -20.70
CA GLU A 8 12.23 20.73 -21.20
C GLU A 8 11.40 21.42 -20.12
N LEU A 9 10.95 20.67 -19.10
CA LEU A 9 10.27 21.21 -17.95
C LEU A 9 11.24 21.98 -17.06
N LEU A 10 12.43 21.41 -16.81
CA LEU A 10 13.48 22.05 -16.04
C LEU A 10 13.93 23.36 -16.69
N ASP A 11 14.19 23.34 -18.01
CA ASP A 11 14.53 24.52 -18.80
C ASP A 11 13.42 25.60 -18.72
N ALA A 12 12.16 25.18 -18.83
CA ALA A 12 11.03 26.11 -18.78
C ALA A 12 10.85 26.73 -17.37
N ILE A 13 11.10 25.93 -16.32
CA ILE A 13 11.11 26.39 -14.93
C ILE A 13 12.26 27.36 -14.70
N GLU A 14 13.47 27.02 -15.15
CA GLU A 14 14.66 27.85 -15.02
C GLU A 14 14.51 29.18 -15.76
N ALA A 15 13.94 29.18 -16.97
CA ALA A 15 13.63 30.40 -17.72
C ALA A 15 12.64 31.31 -16.95
N LYS A 16 11.64 30.72 -16.30
CA LYS A 16 10.68 31.45 -15.46
C LYS A 16 11.35 32.06 -14.22
N PHE A 17 12.13 31.27 -13.48
CA PHE A 17 12.86 31.74 -12.31
C PHE A 17 13.88 32.84 -12.65
N SER A 18 14.59 32.67 -13.77
CA SER A 18 15.55 33.67 -14.25
C SER A 18 14.85 34.98 -14.61
N ALA A 19 13.69 34.90 -15.28
CA ALA A 19 12.91 36.09 -15.60
C ALA A 19 12.40 36.83 -14.35
N GLU A 20 11.92 36.10 -13.34
CA GLU A 20 11.51 36.66 -12.04
C GLU A 20 12.69 37.33 -11.31
N LYS A 21 13.86 36.70 -11.31
CA LYS A 21 15.09 37.25 -10.71
C LYS A 21 15.55 38.53 -11.41
N GLU A 22 15.41 38.59 -12.72
CA GLU A 22 15.74 39.76 -13.55
C GLU A 22 14.64 40.83 -13.53
N ASN A 23 13.53 40.62 -12.81
CA ASN A 23 12.34 41.47 -12.82
C ASN A 23 11.80 41.73 -14.24
N ARG A 24 12.03 40.80 -15.16
CA ARG A 24 11.54 40.87 -16.54
C ARG A 24 10.28 40.03 -16.69
N GLN A 25 9.44 40.44 -17.62
CA GLN A 25 8.34 39.60 -18.04
C GLN A 25 8.83 38.53 -19.02
N LEU A 26 8.29 37.32 -18.90
CA LEU A 26 8.46 36.29 -19.92
C LEU A 26 7.88 36.77 -21.26
N SER A 27 8.57 36.47 -22.36
CA SER A 27 8.05 36.62 -23.71
C SER A 27 6.86 35.68 -23.97
N TRP A 28 6.10 35.94 -25.04
CA TRP A 28 4.96 35.09 -25.40
C TRP A 28 5.35 33.62 -25.63
N LEU A 29 6.50 33.39 -26.27
CA LEU A 29 7.02 32.04 -26.51
C LEU A 29 7.41 31.34 -25.22
N GLU A 30 8.14 32.02 -24.33
CA GLU A 30 8.54 31.46 -23.02
C GLU A 30 7.31 31.15 -22.16
N ARG A 31 6.32 32.05 -22.11
CA ARG A 31 5.05 31.81 -21.39
C ARG A 31 4.32 30.58 -21.93
N SER A 32 4.23 30.47 -23.25
CA SER A 32 3.53 29.36 -23.91
C SER A 32 4.24 28.03 -23.67
N ARG A 33 5.57 28.01 -23.77
CA ARG A 33 6.40 26.83 -23.47
C ARG A 33 6.25 26.40 -22.02
N TYR A 34 6.39 27.34 -21.07
CA TYR A 34 6.18 27.07 -19.65
C TYR A 34 4.79 26.47 -19.37
N LYS A 35 3.74 27.08 -19.92
CA LYS A 35 2.36 26.59 -19.74
C LYS A 35 2.17 25.18 -20.31
N LEU A 36 2.74 24.89 -21.47
CA LEU A 36 2.66 23.59 -22.12
C LEU A 36 3.37 22.50 -21.29
N GLU A 37 4.61 22.75 -20.88
CA GLU A 37 5.41 21.76 -20.12
C GLU A 37 4.80 21.51 -18.73
N VAL A 38 4.30 22.53 -18.05
CA VAL A 38 3.55 22.35 -16.79
C VAL A 38 2.28 21.54 -16.99
N MET A 39 1.56 21.72 -18.11
CA MET A 39 0.36 20.93 -18.41
C MET A 39 0.71 19.46 -18.64
N LYS A 40 1.75 19.18 -19.44
CA LYS A 40 2.26 17.82 -19.66
C LYS A 40 2.67 17.15 -18.35
N PHE A 41 3.38 17.87 -17.48
CA PHE A 41 3.76 17.38 -16.15
C PHE A 41 2.54 16.99 -15.32
N ARG A 42 1.53 17.87 -15.23
CA ARG A 42 0.29 17.60 -14.48
C ARG A 42 -0.47 16.38 -15.03
N ASP A 43 -0.55 16.26 -16.34
CA ASP A 43 -1.19 15.11 -17.00
C ASP A 43 -0.41 13.81 -16.77
N ALA A 44 0.92 13.87 -16.75
CA ALA A 44 1.75 12.72 -16.41
C ALA A 44 1.56 12.32 -14.94
N LEU A 45 1.56 13.28 -14.02
CA LEU A 45 1.35 13.05 -12.60
C LEU A 45 -0.01 12.39 -12.35
N ARG A 46 -1.08 12.94 -12.92
CA ARG A 46 -2.44 12.40 -12.82
C ARG A 46 -2.51 10.96 -13.34
N ARG A 47 -1.88 10.67 -14.48
CA ARG A 47 -1.85 9.30 -15.04
C ARG A 47 -1.10 8.33 -14.13
N SER A 48 -0.01 8.78 -13.52
CA SER A 48 0.73 7.94 -12.58
C SER A 48 -0.07 7.66 -11.31
N GLU A 49 -0.74 8.67 -10.73
CA GLU A 49 -1.64 8.48 -9.59
C GLU A 49 -2.77 7.50 -9.93
N GLN A 50 -3.39 7.65 -11.11
CA GLN A 50 -4.43 6.74 -11.58
C GLN A 50 -3.90 5.31 -11.76
N GLN A 51 -2.68 5.14 -12.29
CA GLN A 51 -2.05 3.84 -12.44
C GLN A 51 -1.80 3.20 -11.07
N VAL A 52 -1.23 3.95 -10.12
CA VAL A 52 -1.00 3.48 -8.74
C VAL A 52 -2.32 3.04 -8.11
N GLN A 53 -3.37 3.85 -8.22
CA GLN A 53 -4.71 3.49 -7.72
C GLN A 53 -5.27 2.22 -8.38
N ALA A 54 -5.13 2.09 -9.71
CA ALA A 54 -5.57 0.92 -10.45
C ALA A 54 -4.80 -0.34 -10.03
N GLU A 55 -3.49 -0.24 -9.82
CA GLU A 55 -2.66 -1.33 -9.31
C GLU A 55 -3.05 -1.73 -7.89
N HIS A 56 -3.28 -0.77 -6.99
CA HIS A 56 -3.78 -1.05 -5.64
C HIS A 56 -5.13 -1.77 -5.68
N LEU A 57 -6.05 -1.31 -6.54
CA LEU A 57 -7.36 -1.95 -6.71
C LEU A 57 -7.22 -3.38 -7.24
N LYS A 58 -6.32 -3.60 -8.21
CA LYS A 58 -6.03 -4.94 -8.75
C LYS A 58 -5.50 -5.87 -7.66
N ARG A 59 -4.48 -5.43 -6.90
CA ARG A 59 -3.91 -6.22 -5.79
C ARG A 59 -4.96 -6.53 -4.73
N ARG A 60 -5.84 -5.58 -4.40
CA ARG A 60 -6.94 -5.80 -3.45
C ARG A 60 -7.92 -6.87 -3.94
N ARG A 61 -8.29 -6.85 -5.22
CA ARG A 61 -9.17 -7.88 -5.82
C ARG A 61 -8.52 -9.25 -5.81
N GLU A 62 -7.24 -9.34 -6.17
CA GLU A 62 -6.49 -10.60 -6.13
C GLU A 62 -6.38 -11.14 -4.71
N HIS A 63 -6.11 -10.27 -3.72
CA HIS A 63 -6.07 -10.64 -2.31
C HIS A 63 -7.42 -11.21 -1.83
N GLU A 64 -8.53 -10.55 -2.16
CA GLU A 64 -9.87 -11.01 -1.80
C GLU A 64 -10.19 -12.37 -2.44
N GLN A 65 -9.83 -12.58 -3.71
CA GLN A 65 -10.03 -13.87 -4.38
C GLN A 65 -9.26 -15.00 -3.72
N LYS A 66 -8.01 -14.74 -3.29
CA LYS A 66 -7.19 -15.71 -2.56
C LYS A 66 -7.81 -16.04 -1.21
N PHE A 67 -8.25 -15.02 -0.46
CA PHE A 67 -8.94 -15.20 0.81
C PHE A 67 -10.20 -16.06 0.67
N ILE A 68 -11.09 -15.74 -0.29
CA ILE A 68 -12.31 -16.52 -0.56
C ILE A 68 -11.98 -17.98 -0.86
N SER A 69 -10.96 -18.22 -1.68
CA SER A 69 -10.55 -19.58 -2.06
C SER A 69 -10.03 -20.36 -0.86
N ILE A 70 -9.15 -19.76 -0.05
CA ILE A 70 -8.59 -20.39 1.14
C ILE A 70 -9.68 -20.65 2.18
N ARG A 71 -10.58 -19.70 2.41
CA ARG A 71 -11.72 -19.88 3.32
C ARG A 71 -12.54 -21.12 2.94
N LYS A 72 -12.88 -21.28 1.66
CA LYS A 72 -13.61 -22.45 1.16
C LYS A 72 -12.83 -23.74 1.40
N ILE A 73 -11.53 -23.75 1.08
CA ILE A 73 -10.66 -24.91 1.29
C ILE A 73 -10.64 -25.30 2.78
N MET A 74 -10.47 -24.33 3.68
CA MET A 74 -10.43 -24.59 5.12
C MET A 74 -11.74 -25.15 5.65
N MET A 75 -12.88 -24.58 5.24
CA MET A 75 -14.20 -25.07 5.63
C MET A 75 -14.42 -26.51 5.17
N CYS A 76 -14.05 -26.83 3.93
CA CYS A 76 -14.16 -28.19 3.41
C CYS A 76 -13.22 -29.18 4.13
N GLN A 77 -11.95 -28.80 4.33
CA GLN A 77 -10.95 -29.69 4.94
C GLN A 77 -11.24 -29.99 6.41
N ARG A 78 -11.76 -29.01 7.14
CA ARG A 78 -12.06 -29.16 8.58
C ARG A 78 -13.48 -29.63 8.84
N ASN A 79 -14.33 -29.64 7.83
CA ASN A 79 -15.77 -29.89 7.95
C ASN A 79 -16.40 -29.00 9.05
N GLN A 80 -16.02 -27.72 9.05
CA GLN A 80 -16.43 -26.71 10.02
C GLN A 80 -17.01 -25.49 9.30
N THR A 81 -17.91 -24.79 9.99
CA THR A 81 -18.35 -23.45 9.60
C THR A 81 -17.20 -22.46 9.69
N TRP A 82 -17.35 -21.31 9.02
CA TRP A 82 -16.34 -20.26 9.09
C TRP A 82 -16.19 -19.69 10.50
N GLU A 83 -17.32 -19.54 11.18
CA GLU A 83 -17.40 -19.03 12.54
C GLU A 83 -16.62 -19.93 13.51
N GLU A 84 -16.78 -21.25 13.42
CA GLU A 84 -16.00 -22.21 14.21
C GLU A 84 -14.50 -22.09 13.95
N ILE A 85 -14.10 -22.00 12.68
CA ILE A 85 -12.69 -21.82 12.30
C ILE A 85 -12.11 -20.53 12.87
N THR A 86 -12.84 -19.41 12.78
CA THR A 86 -12.39 -18.13 13.35
C THR A 86 -12.32 -18.18 14.88
N GLN A 87 -13.23 -18.89 15.53
CA GLN A 87 -13.21 -19.09 16.98
C GLN A 87 -12.03 -19.96 17.41
N ASP A 88 -11.66 -20.97 16.62
CA ASP A 88 -10.48 -21.78 16.88
C ASP A 88 -9.19 -20.96 16.76
N PHE A 89 -9.09 -20.03 15.80
CA PHE A 89 -7.97 -19.09 15.76
C PHE A 89 -7.91 -18.17 16.98
N ARG A 90 -9.07 -17.69 17.46
CA ARG A 90 -9.12 -16.89 18.71
C ARG A 90 -8.58 -17.69 19.90
N ARG A 91 -8.99 -18.95 20.03
CA ARG A 91 -8.51 -19.84 21.09
C ARG A 91 -7.01 -20.10 20.98
N GLN A 92 -6.52 -20.34 19.76
CA GLN A 92 -5.08 -20.53 19.52
C GLN A 92 -4.28 -19.29 19.93
N TYR A 93 -4.71 -18.10 19.52
CA TYR A 93 -4.04 -16.87 19.91
C TYR A 93 -4.06 -16.66 21.43
N ALA A 94 -5.20 -16.91 22.08
CA ALA A 94 -5.35 -16.80 23.53
C ALA A 94 -4.51 -17.81 24.32
N SER A 95 -4.10 -18.93 23.69
CA SER A 95 -3.24 -19.93 24.31
C SER A 95 -1.75 -19.57 24.27
N ILE A 96 -1.36 -18.58 23.47
CA ILE A 96 0.02 -18.08 23.41
C ILE A 96 0.32 -17.31 24.71
N PRO A 97 1.45 -17.58 25.40
CA PRO A 97 1.84 -16.84 26.58
C PRO A 97 1.86 -15.33 26.36
N PRO A 98 1.40 -14.50 27.32
CA PRO A 98 1.37 -13.05 27.16
C PRO A 98 2.75 -12.43 26.92
N ASP A 99 3.80 -13.03 27.44
CA ASP A 99 5.17 -12.49 27.34
C ASP A 99 5.89 -12.96 26.06
N ASP A 100 5.27 -13.87 25.29
CA ASP A 100 5.82 -14.42 24.06
C ASP A 100 5.37 -13.59 22.85
N GLU A 101 6.02 -12.43 22.68
CA GLU A 101 5.74 -11.52 21.58
C GLU A 101 6.15 -12.08 20.21
N GLU A 102 7.15 -12.96 20.18
CA GLU A 102 7.61 -13.62 18.95
C GLU A 102 6.55 -14.57 18.41
N ALA A 103 6.02 -15.49 19.24
CA ALA A 103 4.96 -16.40 18.83
C ALA A 103 3.66 -15.65 18.42
N LYS A 104 3.33 -14.55 19.13
CA LYS A 104 2.20 -13.68 18.74
C LYS A 104 2.42 -13.01 17.39
N ALA A 105 3.64 -12.54 17.12
CA ALA A 105 4.01 -11.94 15.84
C ALA A 105 3.90 -12.98 14.72
N GLU A 106 4.50 -14.16 14.89
CA GLU A 106 4.41 -15.26 13.93
C GLU A 106 2.96 -15.66 13.64
N PHE A 107 2.12 -15.72 14.67
CA PHE A 107 0.69 -16.02 14.50
C PHE A 107 -0.02 -15.00 13.62
N LYS A 108 0.20 -13.69 13.86
CA LYS A 108 -0.38 -12.61 13.04
C LYS A 108 0.14 -12.67 11.60
N LEU A 109 1.44 -12.90 11.40
CA LEU A 109 2.02 -13.06 10.06
C LEU A 109 1.46 -14.27 9.34
N MET A 110 1.23 -15.37 10.05
CA MET A 110 0.63 -16.58 9.48
C MET A 110 -0.80 -16.30 9.01
N LEU A 111 -1.63 -15.61 9.80
CA LEU A 111 -2.97 -15.19 9.36
C LEU A 111 -2.93 -14.32 8.10
N TYR A 112 -1.98 -13.38 8.04
CA TYR A 112 -1.83 -12.45 6.92
C TYR A 112 -1.27 -13.14 5.66
N ASN A 113 -0.13 -13.81 5.76
CA ASN A 113 0.61 -14.34 4.60
C ASN A 113 0.06 -15.69 4.10
N LYS A 114 -0.31 -16.58 5.02
CA LYS A 114 -0.76 -17.94 4.66
C LYS A 114 -2.24 -17.95 4.35
N TYR A 115 -3.04 -17.25 5.14
CA TYR A 115 -4.50 -17.29 5.01
C TYR A 115 -5.12 -16.04 4.39
N TYR A 116 -4.30 -15.01 4.07
CA TYR A 116 -4.74 -13.79 3.39
C TYR A 116 -5.84 -13.05 4.16
N PHE A 117 -5.77 -13.10 5.50
CA PHE A 117 -6.75 -12.40 6.34
C PHE A 117 -6.52 -10.90 6.25
N SER A 118 -7.62 -10.15 6.15
CA SER A 118 -7.55 -8.69 6.21
C SER A 118 -7.13 -8.22 7.63
N PRO A 119 -6.53 -7.04 7.76
CA PRO A 119 -6.21 -6.44 9.06
C PRO A 119 -7.41 -6.38 10.00
N THR A 120 -8.61 -6.16 9.45
CA THR A 120 -9.87 -6.18 10.20
C THR A 120 -10.17 -7.55 10.79
N LEU A 121 -10.04 -8.61 9.99
CA LEU A 121 -10.30 -9.97 10.46
C LEU A 121 -9.25 -10.43 11.48
N ILE A 122 -7.97 -10.11 11.24
CA ILE A 122 -6.89 -10.37 12.19
C ILE A 122 -7.18 -9.65 13.50
N GLY A 123 -7.51 -8.35 13.46
CA GLY A 123 -7.86 -7.56 14.63
C GLY A 123 -9.01 -8.17 15.43
N ASN A 124 -10.04 -8.68 14.76
CA ASN A 124 -11.16 -9.39 15.39
C ASN A 124 -10.78 -10.75 16.02
N ILE A 125 -9.69 -11.37 15.58
CA ILE A 125 -9.17 -12.63 16.14
C ILE A 125 -8.28 -12.35 17.34
N VAL A 126 -7.40 -11.35 17.25
CA VAL A 126 -6.42 -11.04 18.31
C VAL A 126 -6.91 -9.97 19.30
N ASN A 127 -8.16 -9.52 19.16
CA ASN A 127 -8.78 -8.46 19.96
C ASN A 127 -7.99 -7.14 19.94
N GLN A 128 -7.57 -6.71 18.75
CA GLN A 128 -6.86 -5.45 18.52
C GLN A 128 -7.57 -4.63 17.44
N SER A 129 -7.38 -3.31 17.47
CA SER A 129 -7.98 -2.46 16.44
C SER A 129 -7.38 -2.77 15.06
N PRO A 130 -8.16 -2.71 13.96
CA PRO A 130 -7.64 -2.91 12.61
C PRO A 130 -6.48 -1.96 12.27
N LYS A 131 -6.51 -0.73 12.81
CA LYS A 131 -5.46 0.28 12.65
C LYS A 131 -4.14 -0.17 13.28
N THR A 132 -4.20 -0.76 14.48
CA THR A 132 -3.01 -1.30 15.16
C THR A 132 -2.38 -2.43 14.36
N ILE A 133 -3.19 -3.34 13.82
CA ILE A 133 -2.70 -4.43 12.97
C ILE A 133 -2.08 -3.90 11.69
N TRP A 134 -2.72 -2.91 11.06
CA TRP A 134 -2.19 -2.29 9.84
C TRP A 134 -0.81 -1.66 10.05
N LEU A 135 -0.67 -0.82 11.07
CA LEU A 135 0.61 -0.16 11.39
C LEU A 135 1.69 -1.20 11.70
N TRP A 136 1.37 -2.23 12.47
CA TRP A 136 2.31 -3.30 12.77
C TRP A 136 2.76 -4.08 11.52
N LEU A 137 1.85 -4.33 10.56
CA LEU A 137 2.20 -4.96 9.28
C LEU A 137 3.07 -4.05 8.41
N GLU A 138 2.83 -2.73 8.43
CA GLU A 138 3.66 -1.74 7.72
C GLU A 138 5.08 -1.68 8.30
N GLU A 139 5.21 -1.61 9.62
CA GLU A 139 6.51 -1.63 10.33
C GLU A 139 7.28 -2.91 9.99
N TRP A 140 6.62 -4.07 10.09
CA TRP A 140 7.24 -5.35 9.75
C TRP A 140 7.66 -5.42 8.28
N ALA A 141 6.84 -4.93 7.35
CA ALA A 141 7.18 -4.92 5.93
C ALA A 141 8.36 -4.01 5.65
N PHE A 142 8.42 -2.85 6.30
CA PHE A 142 9.52 -1.90 6.18
C PHE A 142 10.85 -2.48 6.68
N GLU A 143 10.86 -3.08 7.87
CA GLU A 143 12.06 -3.73 8.43
C GLU A 143 12.58 -4.86 7.52
N ASN A 144 11.69 -5.66 6.96
CA ASN A 144 12.07 -6.76 6.06
C ASN A 144 12.48 -6.30 4.66
N GLU A 145 12.00 -5.16 4.18
CA GLU A 145 12.50 -4.56 2.94
C GLU A 145 13.94 -4.03 3.09
N GLN A 146 14.30 -3.50 4.27
CA GLN A 146 15.67 -3.08 4.57
C GLN A 146 16.62 -4.28 4.65
N LEU A 147 16.17 -5.43 5.15
CA LEU A 147 16.97 -6.66 5.21
C LEU A 147 17.22 -7.32 3.83
N LYS A 148 16.49 -6.92 2.79
CA LYS A 148 16.68 -7.41 1.40
C LYS A 148 17.63 -6.55 0.56
N ARG A 149 18.12 -5.43 1.11
CA ARG A 149 19.11 -4.55 0.47
C ARG A 149 20.49 -4.78 1.06
#